data_AF-A0AAN7J6E9-F1
#
_entry.id   AF-A0AAN7J6E9-F1
#
_cell.length_a   1.000
_cell.length_b   1.000
_cell.length_c   1.000
_cell.angle_alpha   90.00
_cell.angle_beta   90.00
_cell.angle_gamma   90.00
#
_symmetry.space_group_name_H-M   'P 1'
#
loop_
_entity.id
_entity.type
_entity.pdbx_description
1 polymer ?
#
loop_
_entity_poly.entity_id
_entity_poly.type
_entity_poly.pdbx_seq_one_letter_code
_entity_poly.pdbx_strand_id
1 'polypeptide(L)'
;MLRRRLCSLLSSSILISSFKPNPTLQPLRLIQCQCPILAPKIPVVFEGIRAYSLLSLNDLRDKVPRKQKTRKGRGIGSGKGKTAGRGHKGQRARGSGKLGFEGGQTPLRRRLPKRGFKNPFSLTFQPVGLGKIAKLINAGKIDSSELITMKTLKDTGAIGKQIKDGVRLMGRGAEQIKWPIHLEISRVTVRAKEAVEAAGGSVRRVYYNKLGFRALLKPEWFEKKGRLLPKAARPPPKQRDKIDSIGRLPAPTKPIPFSVEEKEEASSSSA
;
A
#
# COMPACT_ATOMS: atom_id res chain seq x y z
N MET A 1 -32.98 48.94 6.56
CA MET A 1 -34.00 49.52 5.65
C MET A 1 -34.31 48.49 4.57
N LEU A 2 -35.60 48.16 4.45
CA LEU A 2 -36.32 47.40 3.39
C LEU A 2 -35.62 46.20 2.70
N ARG A 3 -36.01 44.93 2.98
CA ARG A 3 -37.15 44.16 2.36
C ARG A 3 -36.96 44.03 0.84
N ARG A 4 -36.90 42.87 0.18
CA ARG A 4 -37.78 41.68 0.19
C ARG A 4 -37.18 40.64 -0.81
N ARG A 5 -37.13 39.33 -0.49
CA ARG A 5 -37.98 38.21 -1.01
C ARG A 5 -37.76 37.86 -2.50
N LEU A 6 -37.73 36.63 -3.02
CA LEU A 6 -37.97 35.24 -2.56
C LEU A 6 -37.63 34.31 -3.75
N CYS A 7 -37.26 33.04 -3.46
CA CYS A 7 -37.60 31.75 -4.13
C CYS A 7 -37.39 31.59 -5.66
N SER A 8 -37.19 30.41 -6.27
CA SER A 8 -37.57 29.01 -5.97
C SER A 8 -36.80 28.10 -6.97
N LEU A 9 -36.22 26.98 -6.52
CA LEU A 9 -36.72 25.59 -6.61
C LEU A 9 -36.60 24.90 -8.00
N LEU A 10 -35.97 23.70 -7.97
CA LEU A 10 -36.27 22.48 -8.75
C LEU A 10 -35.94 22.53 -10.27
N SER A 11 -35.53 21.48 -10.99
CA SER A 11 -35.36 20.04 -10.74
C SER A 11 -34.75 19.35 -11.99
N SER A 12 -33.96 18.30 -11.74
CA SER A 12 -33.76 17.04 -12.51
C SER A 12 -34.08 16.91 -14.02
N SER A 13 -33.11 16.38 -14.77
CA SER A 13 -33.19 15.21 -15.69
C SER A 13 -31.82 15.03 -16.38
N ILE A 14 -31.06 13.94 -16.26
CA ILE A 14 -31.25 12.54 -16.70
C ILE A 14 -31.21 12.39 -18.25
N LEU A 15 -30.08 11.80 -18.69
CA LEU A 15 -29.90 10.77 -19.74
C LEU A 15 -29.47 11.12 -21.19
N ILE A 16 -28.43 10.37 -21.59
CA ILE A 16 -28.24 9.58 -22.83
C ILE A 16 -27.46 10.19 -24.01
N SER A 17 -26.31 9.55 -24.23
CA SER A 17 -25.60 9.17 -25.48
C SER A 17 -25.84 9.93 -26.78
N SER A 18 -24.75 10.16 -27.55
CA SER A 18 -24.41 9.30 -28.70
C SER A 18 -23.30 9.92 -29.58
N PHE A 19 -22.40 9.04 -30.04
CA PHE A 19 -21.77 8.97 -31.37
C PHE A 19 -21.21 10.23 -32.11
N LYS A 20 -19.91 10.12 -32.41
CA LYS A 20 -19.08 10.76 -33.48
C LYS A 20 -19.73 10.64 -34.89
N PRO A 21 -19.38 11.43 -35.94
CA PRO A 21 -18.00 11.56 -36.48
C PRO A 21 -17.59 12.86 -37.24
N ASN A 22 -16.29 12.92 -37.58
CA ASN A 22 -15.64 13.88 -38.50
C ASN A 22 -16.21 13.81 -39.93
N PRO A 23 -16.32 14.94 -40.65
CA PRO A 23 -16.34 15.00 -42.11
C PRO A 23 -14.92 15.24 -42.66
N THR A 24 -14.30 14.29 -43.37
CA THR A 24 -14.32 14.02 -44.83
C THR A 24 -13.26 14.78 -45.65
N LEU A 25 -12.48 13.95 -46.35
CA LEU A 25 -11.50 14.21 -47.44
C LEU A 25 -12.14 14.92 -48.64
N GLN A 26 -11.39 15.66 -49.48
CA GLN A 26 -10.80 15.25 -50.78
C GLN A 26 -10.48 16.55 -51.61
N PRO A 27 -9.90 16.55 -52.84
CA PRO A 27 -9.14 15.54 -53.59
C PRO A 27 -7.83 16.03 -54.26
N LEU A 28 -7.17 15.01 -54.80
CA LEU A 28 -6.01 14.89 -55.68
C LEU A 28 -5.92 15.84 -56.90
N ARG A 29 -4.69 16.17 -57.31
CA ARG A 29 -4.31 16.26 -58.73
C ARG A 29 -3.18 15.29 -59.05
N LEU A 30 -3.36 14.64 -60.20
CA LEU A 30 -2.67 13.48 -60.74
C LEU A 30 -1.74 13.94 -61.88
N ILE A 31 -0.81 13.04 -62.27
CA ILE A 31 -0.16 12.87 -63.60
C ILE A 31 1.18 13.61 -63.80
N GLN A 32 2.30 13.02 -64.23
CA GLN A 32 2.69 11.63 -64.59
C GLN A 32 4.24 11.57 -64.76
N CYS A 33 4.80 10.37 -64.54
CA CYS A 33 5.92 9.66 -65.23
C CYS A 33 7.31 10.35 -65.37
N GLN A 34 8.47 9.69 -65.26
CA GLN A 34 8.89 8.40 -65.79
C GLN A 34 10.08 7.77 -65.00
N CYS A 35 9.99 6.45 -64.84
CA CYS A 35 11.03 5.40 -64.86
C CYS A 35 12.11 5.27 -63.75
N PRO A 36 12.57 4.01 -63.51
CA PRO A 36 13.10 3.55 -62.23
C PRO A 36 14.61 3.28 -62.28
N ILE A 37 15.33 3.66 -61.23
CA ILE A 37 16.69 3.19 -60.99
C ILE A 37 16.75 2.56 -59.60
N LEU A 38 17.03 1.26 -59.62
CA LEU A 38 17.46 0.42 -58.51
C LEU A 38 18.39 1.21 -57.56
N ALA A 39 17.97 1.38 -56.31
CA ALA A 39 18.89 1.62 -55.20
C ALA A 39 18.65 0.51 -54.17
N PRO A 40 19.67 -0.28 -53.83
CA PRO A 40 19.51 -1.41 -52.91
C PRO A 40 19.07 -0.89 -51.54
N LYS A 41 18.13 -1.60 -50.92
CA LYS A 41 17.87 -1.51 -49.48
C LYS A 41 19.19 -1.75 -48.78
N ILE A 42 19.88 -0.68 -48.40
CA ILE A 42 21.00 -0.73 -47.47
C ILE A 42 20.40 -1.38 -46.22
N PRO A 43 20.81 -2.60 -45.83
CA PRO A 43 20.52 -3.02 -44.47
C PRO A 43 21.14 -1.92 -43.62
N VAL A 44 20.38 -1.37 -42.67
CA VAL A 44 20.96 -0.48 -41.68
C VAL A 44 21.92 -1.36 -40.89
N VAL A 45 23.14 -1.49 -41.43
CA VAL A 45 24.28 -2.08 -40.78
C VAL A 45 24.39 -1.25 -39.53
N PHE A 46 24.29 -1.94 -38.42
CA PHE A 46 24.60 -1.42 -37.10
C PHE A 46 26.10 -1.08 -37.11
N GLU A 47 26.46 -0.02 -37.82
CA GLU A 47 27.83 0.43 -37.96
C GLU A 47 28.26 0.97 -36.60
N GLY A 48 29.17 0.22 -35.98
CA GLY A 48 30.01 0.76 -34.92
C GLY A 48 29.63 0.39 -33.51
N ILE A 49 29.31 -0.89 -33.23
CA ILE A 49 29.96 -1.45 -32.03
C ILE A 49 31.42 -1.61 -32.42
N ARG A 50 32.25 -0.62 -32.10
CA ARG A 50 33.70 -0.79 -32.14
C ARG A 50 34.02 -2.02 -31.33
N ALA A 51 34.47 -3.05 -32.04
CA ALA A 51 34.89 -4.32 -31.51
C ALA A 51 36.01 -4.09 -30.49
N TYR A 52 35.72 -4.41 -29.23
CA TYR A 52 36.64 -4.77 -28.15
C TYR A 52 37.73 -3.75 -27.76
N SER A 53 37.33 -2.65 -27.13
CA SER A 53 37.93 -2.40 -25.81
C SER A 53 37.11 -3.20 -24.82
N LEU A 54 37.69 -4.26 -24.24
CA LEU A 54 37.11 -4.95 -23.09
C LEU A 54 36.60 -3.87 -22.13
N LEU A 55 35.29 -3.88 -21.80
CA LEU A 55 34.66 -2.91 -20.89
C LEU A 55 35.59 -2.65 -19.71
N SER A 56 36.29 -1.53 -19.76
CA SER A 56 37.26 -1.19 -18.72
C SER A 56 36.49 -0.58 -17.56
N LEU A 57 36.99 -0.74 -16.33
CA LEU A 57 36.33 -0.13 -15.17
C LEU A 57 36.19 1.41 -15.32
N ASN A 58 36.98 2.04 -16.18
CA ASN A 58 36.96 3.46 -16.46
C ASN A 58 35.83 3.89 -17.43
N ASP A 59 35.25 2.97 -18.19
CA ASP A 59 34.22 3.25 -19.20
C ASP A 59 32.78 3.13 -18.67
N LEU A 60 32.63 2.73 -17.40
CA LEU A 60 31.32 2.58 -16.76
C LEU A 60 30.63 3.94 -16.59
N ARG A 61 29.41 4.07 -17.14
CA ARG A 61 28.58 5.28 -17.07
C ARG A 61 27.13 4.91 -16.76
N ASP A 62 26.45 5.77 -16.02
CA ASP A 62 25.01 5.63 -15.75
C ASP A 62 24.19 5.81 -17.04
N LYS A 63 23.05 5.11 -17.16
CA LYS A 63 22.11 5.26 -18.31
C LYS A 63 21.60 6.70 -18.45
N VAL A 64 21.46 7.41 -17.34
CA VAL A 64 21.10 8.84 -17.29
C VAL A 64 22.25 9.59 -16.63
N PRO A 65 22.74 10.70 -17.21
CA PRO A 65 23.84 11.44 -16.63
C PRO A 65 23.51 11.95 -15.23
N ARG A 66 24.47 11.81 -14.31
CA ARG A 66 24.31 12.32 -12.95
C ARG A 66 24.16 13.85 -12.97
N LYS A 67 23.08 14.34 -12.38
CA LYS A 67 22.87 15.79 -12.21
C LYS A 67 23.94 16.38 -11.30
N GLN A 68 24.76 17.28 -11.85
CA GLN A 68 25.79 17.97 -11.09
C GLN A 68 25.18 18.93 -10.05
N LYS A 69 25.87 19.09 -8.92
CA LYS A 69 25.45 20.03 -7.86
C LYS A 69 25.62 21.46 -8.37
N THR A 70 24.56 22.27 -8.28
CA THR A 70 24.67 23.71 -8.57
C THR A 70 25.52 24.39 -7.51
N ARG A 71 26.71 24.88 -7.89
CA ARG A 71 27.60 25.64 -6.99
C ARG A 71 27.19 27.10 -7.02
N LYS A 72 26.77 27.63 -5.87
CA LYS A 72 26.31 29.02 -5.74
C LYS A 72 27.51 29.94 -5.48
N GLY A 73 27.44 31.20 -5.93
CA GLY A 73 28.51 32.18 -5.73
C GLY A 73 29.78 31.89 -6.54
N ARG A 74 29.63 31.36 -7.77
CA ARG A 74 30.74 31.02 -8.68
C ARG A 74 30.61 31.79 -10.00
N GLY A 75 30.69 33.12 -9.92
CA GLY A 75 30.65 33.99 -11.09
C GLY A 75 29.26 34.13 -11.75
N ILE A 76 29.15 35.06 -12.70
CA ILE A 76 27.88 35.42 -13.36
C ILE A 76 27.40 34.29 -14.29
N GLY A 77 28.32 33.66 -15.03
CA GLY A 77 28.01 32.56 -15.95
C GLY A 77 27.41 31.31 -15.30
N SER A 78 27.56 31.14 -13.97
CA SER A 78 26.92 30.05 -13.24
C SER A 78 25.40 30.25 -13.01
N GLY A 79 24.84 31.41 -13.37
CA GLY A 79 23.42 31.76 -13.17
C GLY A 79 23.02 32.07 -11.72
N LYS A 80 23.78 31.59 -10.73
CA LYS A 80 23.61 31.90 -9.29
C LYS A 80 24.86 32.57 -8.70
N GLY A 81 25.39 33.55 -9.43
CA GLY A 81 26.58 34.32 -9.05
C GLY A 81 26.32 35.34 -7.96
N LYS A 82 25.89 36.55 -8.36
CA LYS A 82 25.81 37.75 -7.52
C LYS A 82 25.18 37.53 -6.14
N THR A 83 23.92 37.09 -6.08
CA THR A 83 23.19 36.92 -4.81
C THR A 83 23.14 35.47 -4.33
N ALA A 84 23.82 34.55 -5.01
CA ALA A 84 23.77 33.11 -4.70
C ALA A 84 22.33 32.51 -4.58
N GLY A 85 21.32 33.17 -5.17
CA GLY A 85 19.92 32.79 -5.06
C GLY A 85 19.26 33.12 -3.72
N ARG A 86 19.86 34.00 -2.91
CA ARG A 86 19.29 34.48 -1.63
C ARG A 86 18.41 35.72 -1.76
N GLY A 87 18.39 36.35 -2.94
CA GLY A 87 17.73 37.65 -3.16
C GLY A 87 18.62 38.83 -2.80
N HIS A 88 18.05 40.04 -2.80
CA HIS A 88 18.76 41.26 -2.39
C HIS A 88 18.74 41.42 -0.86
N LYS A 89 18.72 42.65 -0.35
CA LYS A 89 18.74 42.95 1.09
C LYS A 89 17.57 42.30 1.85
N GLY A 90 17.63 42.33 3.18
CA GLY A 90 16.58 41.84 4.08
C GLY A 90 16.98 40.59 4.86
N GLN A 91 16.09 40.14 5.74
CA GLN A 91 16.36 39.03 6.66
C GLN A 91 16.67 37.73 5.91
N ARG A 92 15.97 37.44 4.80
CA ARG A 92 16.15 36.22 4.00
C ARG A 92 17.53 36.09 3.33
N ALA A 93 18.21 37.21 3.09
CA ALA A 93 19.55 37.19 2.50
C ALA A 93 20.69 37.20 3.53
N ARG A 94 20.46 37.87 4.66
CA ARG A 94 21.45 38.04 5.74
C ARG A 94 21.39 36.93 6.79
N GLY A 95 20.26 36.24 6.94
CA GLY A 95 20.07 35.21 7.97
C GLY A 95 18.87 34.31 7.71
N SER A 96 18.40 33.65 8.78
CA SER A 96 17.28 32.71 8.74
C SER A 96 16.16 33.13 9.68
N GLY A 97 14.91 32.98 9.24
CA GLY A 97 13.72 33.11 10.09
C GLY A 97 13.34 31.77 10.74
N LYS A 98 12.65 31.82 11.88
CA LYS A 98 12.04 30.62 12.48
C LYS A 98 10.87 30.14 11.60
N LEU A 99 10.81 28.84 11.33
CA LEU A 99 9.69 28.24 10.59
C LEU A 99 8.39 28.45 11.38
N GLY A 100 7.36 28.99 10.72
CA GLY A 100 6.06 29.28 11.35
C GLY A 100 6.01 30.60 12.13
N PHE A 101 6.90 31.56 11.83
CA PHE A 101 6.79 32.94 12.29
C PHE A 101 5.97 33.77 11.29
N GLU A 102 4.88 34.38 11.76
CA GLU A 102 3.91 35.16 10.95
C GLU A 102 4.14 36.67 11.10
N GLY A 103 5.38 37.11 11.27
CA GLY A 103 5.74 38.55 11.28
C GLY A 103 5.38 39.32 12.55
N GLY A 104 5.02 38.64 13.63
CA GLY A 104 4.64 39.24 14.92
C GLY A 104 3.20 38.91 15.35
N GLN A 105 2.40 38.44 14.40
CA GLN A 105 1.06 37.91 14.67
C GLN A 105 1.12 36.59 15.48
N THR A 106 0.10 36.31 16.31
CA THR A 106 -0.01 35.02 17.01
C THR A 106 -0.03 33.87 15.99
N PRO A 107 0.93 32.92 16.02
CA PRO A 107 1.01 31.91 14.97
C PRO A 107 -0.22 31.01 14.90
N LEU A 108 -0.57 30.52 13.71
CA LEU A 108 -1.71 29.63 13.48
C LEU A 108 -1.76 28.42 14.42
N ARG A 109 -0.60 27.80 14.70
CA ARG A 109 -0.46 26.67 15.63
C ARG A 109 -0.86 26.96 17.09
N ARG A 110 -0.93 28.24 17.47
CA ARG A 110 -1.40 28.70 18.79
C ARG A 110 -2.87 29.14 18.75
N ARG A 111 -3.34 29.62 17.60
CA ARG A 111 -4.73 30.06 17.40
C ARG A 111 -5.71 28.89 17.40
N LEU A 112 -5.33 27.80 16.74
CA LEU A 112 -6.17 26.61 16.68
C LEU A 112 -6.16 25.88 18.04
N PRO A 113 -7.32 25.42 18.54
CA PRO A 113 -7.39 24.69 19.80
C PRO A 113 -6.71 23.32 19.65
N LYS A 114 -6.16 22.82 20.76
CA LYS A 114 -5.65 21.43 20.84
C LYS A 114 -6.84 20.49 20.99
N ARG A 115 -7.01 19.53 20.08
CA ARG A 115 -8.12 18.56 20.12
C ARG A 115 -7.62 17.16 20.44
N GLY A 116 -8.13 16.62 21.54
CA GLY A 116 -7.87 15.24 21.99
C GLY A 116 -6.41 14.96 22.34
N PHE A 117 -6.06 13.68 22.36
CA PHE A 117 -4.70 13.19 22.59
C PHE A 117 -4.43 11.94 21.74
N LYS A 118 -3.15 11.61 21.53
CA LYS A 118 -2.75 10.38 20.85
C LYS A 118 -2.60 9.25 21.87
N ASN A 119 -3.43 8.21 21.79
CA ASN A 119 -3.37 7.07 22.70
C ASN A 119 -2.11 6.21 22.45
N PRO A 120 -1.15 6.12 23.40
CA PRO A 120 0.08 5.34 23.25
C PRO A 120 -0.16 3.82 23.32
N PHE A 121 -1.26 3.39 23.94
CA PHE A 121 -1.63 1.97 24.10
C PHE A 121 -2.58 1.49 23.00
N SER A 122 -2.76 2.27 21.93
CA SER A 122 -3.56 1.87 20.79
C SER A 122 -2.91 0.69 20.06
N LEU A 123 -3.73 -0.32 19.75
CA LEU A 123 -3.30 -1.48 18.98
C LEU A 123 -3.56 -1.23 17.51
N THR A 124 -2.56 -1.51 16.69
CA THR A 124 -2.58 -1.30 15.24
C THR A 124 -2.44 -2.63 14.52
N PHE A 125 -3.52 -3.04 13.87
CA PHE A 125 -3.58 -4.28 13.09
C PHE A 125 -3.41 -3.99 11.60
N GLN A 126 -2.66 -4.84 10.90
CA GLN A 126 -2.49 -4.72 9.47
C GLN A 126 -3.74 -5.24 8.75
N PRO A 127 -4.42 -4.45 7.89
CA PRO A 127 -5.59 -4.92 7.17
C PRO A 127 -5.20 -5.87 6.02
N VAL A 128 -5.98 -6.94 5.84
CA VAL A 128 -5.90 -7.88 4.71
C VAL A 128 -7.28 -8.06 4.11
N GLY A 129 -7.38 -7.87 2.80
CA GLY A 129 -8.63 -8.11 2.06
C GLY A 129 -8.74 -9.55 1.58
N LEU A 130 -9.96 -10.11 1.63
CA LEU A 130 -10.29 -11.43 1.12
C LEU A 130 -9.89 -11.64 -0.35
N GLY A 131 -10.11 -10.64 -1.21
CA GLY A 131 -9.69 -10.73 -2.63
C GLY A 131 -8.17 -10.83 -2.81
N LYS A 132 -7.36 -10.33 -1.86
CA LYS A 132 -5.89 -10.51 -1.92
C LYS A 132 -5.52 -11.96 -1.59
N ILE A 133 -6.20 -12.57 -0.62
CA ILE A 133 -6.01 -13.98 -0.27
C ILE A 133 -6.44 -14.86 -1.45
N ALA A 134 -7.60 -14.58 -2.06
CA ALA A 134 -8.08 -15.32 -3.23
C ALA A 134 -7.10 -15.28 -4.40
N LYS A 135 -6.49 -14.12 -4.69
CA LYS A 135 -5.44 -14.00 -5.71
C LYS A 135 -4.20 -14.84 -5.41
N LEU A 136 -3.81 -14.97 -4.14
CA LEU A 136 -2.63 -15.75 -3.75
C LEU A 136 -2.89 -17.26 -3.81
N ILE A 137 -4.12 -17.69 -3.50
CA ILE A 137 -4.54 -19.09 -3.68
C ILE A 137 -4.58 -19.43 -5.17
N ASN A 138 -5.19 -18.58 -6.01
CA ASN A 138 -5.18 -18.77 -7.46
C ASN A 138 -3.77 -18.84 -8.07
N ALA A 139 -2.81 -18.14 -7.46
CA ALA A 139 -1.41 -18.18 -7.87
C ALA A 139 -0.62 -19.38 -7.33
N GLY A 140 -1.27 -20.30 -6.59
CA GLY A 140 -0.64 -21.48 -5.99
C GLY A 140 0.36 -21.17 -4.87
N LYS A 141 0.28 -19.98 -4.26
CA LYS A 141 1.18 -19.58 -3.17
C LYS A 141 0.63 -19.94 -1.79
N ILE A 142 -0.68 -20.10 -1.69
CA ILE A 142 -1.40 -20.43 -0.47
C ILE A 142 -2.26 -21.65 -0.77
N ASP A 143 -2.11 -22.68 0.05
CA ASP A 143 -2.95 -23.86 -0.01
C ASP A 143 -4.23 -23.63 0.80
N SER A 144 -5.39 -23.88 0.19
CA SER A 144 -6.70 -23.70 0.83
C SER A 144 -7.01 -24.79 1.85
N SER A 145 -6.39 -25.97 1.71
CA SER A 145 -6.60 -27.13 2.58
C SER A 145 -5.92 -26.97 3.95
N GLU A 146 -4.86 -26.16 4.01
CA GLU A 146 -4.13 -25.89 5.25
C GLU A 146 -4.70 -24.68 6.00
N LEU A 147 -4.33 -24.58 7.27
CA LEU A 147 -4.69 -23.44 8.07
C LEU A 147 -3.88 -22.20 7.66
N ILE A 148 -4.59 -21.14 7.27
CA ILE A 148 -3.96 -19.87 6.93
C ILE A 148 -3.78 -19.03 8.20
N THR A 149 -2.58 -19.12 8.78
CA THR A 149 -2.16 -18.30 9.93
C THR A 149 -1.55 -16.96 9.49
N MET A 150 -1.38 -16.02 10.43
CA MET A 150 -0.65 -14.77 10.17
C MET A 150 0.81 -14.97 9.69
N LYS A 151 1.43 -16.11 10.00
CA LYS A 151 2.75 -16.48 9.48
C LYS A 151 2.70 -16.73 7.97
N THR A 152 1.79 -17.59 7.51
CA THR A 152 1.63 -17.92 6.08
C THR A 152 1.27 -16.68 5.26
N LEU A 153 0.42 -15.79 5.79
CA LEU A 153 0.11 -14.51 5.16
C LEU A 153 1.33 -13.59 5.00
N LYS A 154 2.28 -13.62 5.94
CA LYS A 154 3.51 -12.84 5.86
C LYS A 154 4.49 -13.44 4.86
N ASP A 155 4.67 -14.75 4.92
CA ASP A 155 5.64 -15.47 4.08
C ASP A 155 5.24 -15.39 2.60
N THR A 156 3.94 -15.41 2.32
CA THR A 156 3.37 -15.24 0.96
C THR A 156 3.36 -13.79 0.46
N GLY A 157 3.65 -12.81 1.32
CA GLY A 157 3.56 -11.38 0.97
C GLY A 157 2.14 -10.81 0.91
N ALA A 158 1.15 -11.51 1.49
CA ALA A 158 -0.19 -10.97 1.67
C ALA A 158 -0.18 -9.72 2.57
N ILE A 159 0.75 -9.68 3.53
CA ILE A 159 0.99 -8.56 4.43
C ILE A 159 2.41 -7.99 4.30
N GLY A 160 2.59 -6.75 4.74
CA GLY A 160 3.88 -6.07 4.73
C GLY A 160 4.87 -6.63 5.77
N LYS A 161 6.14 -6.21 5.65
CA LYS A 161 7.24 -6.69 6.50
C LYS A 161 7.09 -6.33 7.99
N GLN A 162 6.46 -5.19 8.28
CA GLN A 162 6.32 -4.66 9.64
C GLN A 162 4.88 -4.81 10.12
N ILE A 163 4.64 -5.84 10.93
CA ILE A 163 3.36 -6.07 11.59
C ILE A 163 3.59 -5.83 13.09
N LYS A 164 2.81 -4.94 13.69
CA LYS A 164 2.99 -4.54 15.10
C LYS A 164 2.22 -5.45 16.04
N ASP A 165 0.89 -5.41 15.98
CA ASP A 165 0.01 -6.06 16.94
C ASP A 165 -0.82 -7.21 16.35
N GLY A 166 -0.75 -7.43 15.02
CA GLY A 166 -1.39 -8.55 14.34
C GLY A 166 -2.06 -8.16 13.02
N VAL A 167 -3.02 -8.97 12.59
CA VAL A 167 -3.71 -8.83 11.29
C VAL A 167 -5.21 -8.65 11.51
N ARG A 168 -5.85 -7.81 10.69
CA ARG A 168 -7.30 -7.65 10.62
C ARG A 168 -7.82 -8.06 9.26
N LEU A 169 -8.73 -9.04 9.23
CA LEU A 169 -9.39 -9.48 8.00
C LEU A 169 -10.52 -8.52 7.60
N MET A 170 -10.57 -8.16 6.32
CA MET A 170 -11.54 -7.24 5.74
C MET A 170 -12.27 -7.87 4.54
N GLY A 171 -13.56 -7.61 4.41
CA GLY A 171 -14.43 -8.19 3.38
C GLY A 171 -14.25 -7.66 1.95
N ARG A 172 -13.15 -6.96 1.64
CA ARG A 172 -12.91 -6.45 0.29
C ARG A 172 -12.58 -7.61 -0.66
N GLY A 173 -13.41 -7.80 -1.69
CA GLY A 173 -13.26 -8.90 -2.65
C GLY A 173 -13.80 -10.24 -2.12
N ALA A 174 -14.82 -10.21 -1.27
CA ALA A 174 -15.50 -11.40 -0.74
C ALA A 174 -16.00 -12.34 -1.86
N GLU A 175 -16.51 -11.79 -2.96
CA GLU A 175 -17.05 -12.52 -4.12
C GLU A 175 -16.04 -13.45 -4.81
N GLN A 176 -14.74 -13.26 -4.58
CA GLN A 176 -13.68 -14.03 -5.25
C GLN A 176 -13.33 -15.32 -4.50
N ILE A 177 -13.88 -15.54 -3.31
CA ILE A 177 -13.65 -16.76 -2.53
C ILE A 177 -14.61 -17.83 -3.01
N LYS A 178 -14.06 -18.92 -3.53
CA LYS A 178 -14.83 -20.08 -4.01
C LYS A 178 -14.57 -21.35 -3.19
N TRP A 179 -13.51 -21.35 -2.39
CA TRP A 179 -13.05 -22.51 -1.64
C TRP A 179 -13.35 -22.32 -0.16
N PRO A 180 -13.54 -23.41 0.60
CA PRO A 180 -13.58 -23.35 2.05
C PRO A 180 -12.18 -22.98 2.55
N ILE A 181 -12.08 -21.88 3.29
CA ILE A 181 -10.80 -21.38 3.83
C ILE A 181 -10.88 -21.36 5.35
N HIS A 182 -9.83 -21.86 6.00
CA HIS A 182 -9.68 -21.81 7.44
C HIS A 182 -8.61 -20.78 7.85
N LEU A 183 -8.98 -19.79 8.65
CA LEU A 183 -8.12 -18.65 8.99
C LEU A 183 -7.90 -18.52 10.51
N GLU A 184 -6.64 -18.30 10.91
CA GLU A 184 -6.27 -17.89 12.27
C GLU A 184 -5.66 -16.48 12.27
N ILE A 185 -6.45 -15.50 12.70
CA ILE A 185 -6.14 -14.06 12.57
C ILE A 185 -6.49 -13.33 13.87
N SER A 186 -5.87 -12.17 14.15
CA SER A 186 -6.16 -11.43 15.39
C SER A 186 -7.56 -10.81 15.44
N ARG A 187 -8.03 -10.24 14.33
CA ARG A 187 -9.31 -9.52 14.23
C ARG A 187 -9.99 -9.74 12.90
N VAL A 188 -11.31 -9.68 12.89
CA VAL A 188 -12.13 -9.91 11.70
C VAL A 188 -13.27 -8.90 11.69
N THR A 189 -13.66 -8.41 10.51
CA THR A 189 -14.91 -7.66 10.33
C THR A 189 -16.09 -8.61 10.15
N VAL A 190 -17.27 -8.25 10.65
CA VAL A 190 -18.51 -9.05 10.54
C VAL A 190 -18.75 -9.54 9.10
N ARG A 191 -18.78 -8.62 8.13
CA ARG A 191 -18.90 -8.93 6.69
C ARG A 191 -17.86 -9.93 6.16
N ALA A 192 -16.64 -9.94 6.72
CA ALA A 192 -15.62 -10.89 6.28
C ALA A 192 -15.81 -12.28 6.89
N LYS A 193 -16.33 -12.35 8.13
CA LYS A 193 -16.66 -13.61 8.79
C LYS A 193 -17.79 -14.31 8.03
N GLU A 194 -18.88 -13.59 7.78
CA GLU A 194 -20.05 -14.07 7.01
C GLU A 194 -19.64 -14.57 5.62
N ALA A 195 -18.79 -13.81 4.91
CA ALA A 195 -18.34 -14.21 3.57
C ALA A 195 -17.51 -15.50 3.57
N VAL A 196 -16.69 -15.72 4.61
CA VAL A 196 -15.89 -16.95 4.72
C VAL A 196 -16.77 -18.14 5.13
N GLU A 197 -17.71 -17.93 6.06
CA GLU A 197 -18.67 -18.94 6.49
C GLU A 197 -19.62 -19.35 5.35
N ALA A 198 -20.07 -18.39 4.53
CA ALA A 198 -20.87 -18.65 3.33
C ALA A 198 -20.12 -19.50 2.28
N ALA A 199 -18.79 -19.40 2.24
CA ALA A 199 -17.93 -20.24 1.41
C ALA A 199 -17.61 -21.61 2.05
N GLY A 200 -18.18 -21.93 3.22
CA GLY A 200 -17.92 -23.17 3.97
C GLY A 200 -16.61 -23.17 4.75
N GLY A 201 -15.96 -22.02 4.90
CA GLY A 201 -14.74 -21.85 5.68
C GLY A 201 -15.00 -21.57 7.16
N SER A 202 -13.91 -21.42 7.93
CA SER A 202 -13.99 -21.03 9.35
C SER A 202 -12.93 -19.98 9.70
N VAL A 203 -13.27 -19.06 10.60
CA VAL A 203 -12.34 -17.99 11.01
C VAL A 203 -12.24 -17.91 12.53
N ARG A 204 -11.05 -18.16 13.05
CA ARG A 204 -10.75 -18.08 14.49
C ARG A 204 -9.98 -16.82 14.84
N ARG A 205 -10.45 -16.08 15.84
CA ARG A 205 -9.77 -14.91 16.39
C ARG A 205 -8.76 -15.36 17.44
N VAL A 206 -7.48 -15.06 17.23
CA VAL A 206 -6.38 -15.55 18.07
C VAL A 206 -5.61 -14.41 18.73
N TYR A 207 -5.33 -14.54 20.03
CA TYR A 207 -4.45 -13.62 20.77
C TYR A 207 -2.97 -14.01 20.63
N TYR A 208 -2.14 -13.03 20.28
CA TYR A 208 -0.70 -13.10 20.49
C TYR A 208 -0.22 -11.80 21.16
N ASN A 209 0.61 -11.91 22.19
CA ASN A 209 1.38 -10.76 22.70
C ASN A 209 2.52 -10.43 21.71
N LYS A 210 3.20 -9.28 21.87
CA LYS A 210 4.27 -8.87 20.93
C LYS A 210 5.41 -9.90 20.80
N LEU A 211 5.77 -10.54 21.91
CA LEU A 211 6.84 -11.54 21.95
C LEU A 211 6.42 -12.86 21.28
N GLY A 212 5.23 -13.37 21.59
CA GLY A 212 4.65 -14.56 20.97
C GLY A 212 4.32 -14.35 19.50
N PHE A 213 3.87 -13.15 19.12
CA PHE A 213 3.66 -12.81 17.72
C PHE A 213 4.98 -12.78 16.94
N ARG A 214 6.06 -12.29 17.55
CA ARG A 214 7.40 -12.39 16.96
C ARG A 214 7.86 -13.85 16.84
N ALA A 215 7.60 -14.68 17.84
CA ALA A 215 7.93 -16.10 17.83
C ALA A 215 7.16 -16.86 16.73
N LEU A 216 5.88 -16.53 16.53
CA LEU A 216 5.08 -17.04 15.41
C LEU A 216 5.73 -16.68 14.05
N LEU A 217 6.05 -15.41 13.88
CA LEU A 217 6.49 -14.88 12.58
C LEU A 217 7.95 -15.20 12.23
N LYS A 218 8.79 -15.48 13.22
CA LYS A 218 10.24 -15.68 13.09
C LYS A 218 10.77 -16.64 14.17
N PRO A 219 10.39 -17.94 14.14
CA PRO A 219 10.90 -18.91 15.09
C PRO A 219 12.42 -19.08 15.01
N GLU A 220 12.99 -18.98 13.81
CA GLU A 220 14.44 -19.13 13.53
C GLU A 220 15.29 -18.08 14.26
N TRP A 221 14.70 -16.93 14.59
CA TRP A 221 15.39 -15.89 15.36
C TRP A 221 15.64 -16.32 16.81
N PHE A 222 14.75 -17.11 17.39
CA PHE A 222 14.90 -17.62 18.77
C PHE A 222 15.97 -18.70 18.81
N GLU A 223 15.92 -19.65 17.87
CA GLU A 223 16.93 -20.70 17.68
C GLU A 223 18.33 -20.11 17.49
N LYS A 224 18.48 -19.12 16.58
CA LYS A 224 19.76 -18.42 16.36
C LYS A 224 20.29 -17.70 17.61
N LYS A 225 19.41 -17.35 18.55
CA LYS A 225 19.79 -16.72 19.82
C LYS A 225 20.01 -17.73 20.94
N GLY A 226 19.94 -19.04 20.67
CA GLY A 226 20.03 -20.09 21.67
C GLY A 226 18.87 -20.09 22.66
N ARG A 227 17.70 -19.58 22.25
CA ARG A 227 16.51 -19.45 23.10
C ARG A 227 15.42 -20.40 22.62
N LEU A 228 14.71 -20.97 23.58
CA LEU A 228 13.51 -21.78 23.31
C LEU A 228 12.34 -20.90 22.85
N LEU A 229 11.38 -21.50 22.15
CA LEU A 229 10.14 -20.83 21.80
C LEU A 229 9.31 -20.57 23.07
N PRO A 230 8.84 -19.33 23.29
CA PRO A 230 8.03 -19.00 24.44
C PRO A 230 6.65 -19.65 24.35
N LYS A 231 6.09 -20.03 25.50
CA LYS A 231 4.67 -20.40 25.59
C LYS A 231 3.81 -19.15 25.35
N ALA A 232 2.62 -19.34 24.78
CA ALA A 232 1.73 -18.22 24.50
C ALA A 232 1.11 -17.66 25.78
N ALA A 233 1.09 -16.32 25.88
CA ALA A 233 0.53 -15.62 27.02
C ALA A 233 -1.00 -15.52 26.91
N ARG A 234 -1.67 -15.50 28.07
CA ARG A 234 -3.12 -15.23 28.15
C ARG A 234 -3.41 -13.78 27.75
N PRO A 235 -4.59 -13.50 27.16
CA PRO A 235 -4.99 -12.14 26.84
C PRO A 235 -5.22 -11.31 28.11
N PRO A 236 -4.96 -9.99 28.08
CA PRO A 236 -5.35 -9.10 29.16
C PRO A 236 -6.88 -9.03 29.25
N PRO A 237 -7.46 -8.73 30.43
CA PRO A 237 -8.91 -8.77 30.65
C PRO A 237 -9.71 -7.97 29.60
N LYS A 238 -9.25 -6.78 29.21
CA LYS A 238 -9.89 -5.92 28.19
C LYS A 238 -9.99 -6.54 26.79
N GLN A 239 -9.25 -7.62 26.53
CA GLN A 239 -9.21 -8.31 25.24
C GLN A 239 -9.78 -9.72 25.31
N ARG A 240 -10.13 -10.22 26.50
CA ARG A 240 -10.55 -11.61 26.70
C ARG A 240 -11.80 -11.94 25.88
N ASP A 241 -12.86 -11.15 26.03
CA ASP A 241 -14.17 -11.36 25.38
C ASP A 241 -14.14 -11.16 23.86
N LYS A 242 -13.02 -10.64 23.36
CA LYS A 242 -12.84 -10.19 21.99
C LYS A 242 -12.18 -11.24 21.10
N ILE A 243 -11.72 -12.33 21.69
CA ILE A 243 -10.81 -13.31 21.11
C ILE A 243 -11.36 -14.69 21.44
N ASP A 244 -11.29 -15.62 20.49
CA ASP A 244 -11.82 -16.96 20.65
C ASP A 244 -10.78 -17.87 21.32
N SER A 245 -9.50 -17.71 20.98
CA SER A 245 -8.44 -18.59 21.47
C SER A 245 -7.09 -17.91 21.69
N ILE A 246 -6.25 -18.61 22.47
CA ILE A 246 -4.86 -18.25 22.68
C ILE A 246 -4.03 -18.89 21.57
N GLY A 247 -3.09 -18.13 21.01
CA GLY A 247 -2.19 -18.64 19.99
C GLY A 247 -1.35 -19.83 20.46
N ARG A 248 -1.00 -20.72 19.55
CA ARG A 248 -0.09 -21.85 19.82
C ARG A 248 1.19 -21.67 19.02
N LEU A 249 2.30 -22.12 19.60
CA LEU A 249 3.64 -22.05 19.01
C LEU A 249 4.25 -23.45 19.13
N PRO A 250 4.70 -24.08 18.03
CA PRO A 250 4.66 -23.61 16.63
C PRO A 250 3.24 -23.49 16.06
N ALA A 251 3.09 -22.80 14.93
CA ALA A 251 1.79 -22.60 14.28
C ALA A 251 1.19 -23.95 13.84
N PRO A 252 -0.10 -24.22 14.09
CA PRO A 252 -0.73 -25.45 13.64
C PRO A 252 -0.91 -25.44 12.12
N THR A 253 -0.65 -26.57 11.46
CA THR A 253 -0.85 -26.72 10.00
C THR A 253 -2.29 -27.09 9.66
N LYS A 254 -2.92 -27.91 10.50
CA LYS A 254 -4.30 -28.37 10.30
C LYS A 254 -5.30 -27.39 10.91
N PRO A 255 -6.45 -27.16 10.25
CA PRO A 255 -7.51 -26.34 10.81
C PRO A 255 -8.09 -26.99 12.07
N ILE A 256 -8.24 -26.20 13.12
CA ILE A 256 -8.78 -26.67 14.39
C ILE A 256 -10.30 -26.45 14.38
N PRO A 257 -11.13 -27.48 14.63
CA PRO A 257 -12.56 -27.29 14.78
C PRO A 257 -12.88 -26.48 16.05
N PHE A 258 -13.89 -25.63 16.00
CA PHE A 258 -14.46 -25.02 17.21
C PHE A 258 -15.03 -26.13 18.10
N SER A 259 -14.72 -26.09 19.39
CA SER A 259 -15.34 -27.01 20.36
C SER A 259 -16.85 -26.77 20.45
N VAL A 260 -17.62 -27.76 20.92
CA VAL A 260 -19.09 -27.66 21.04
C VAL A 260 -19.48 -26.46 21.92
N GLU A 261 -18.77 -26.27 23.03
CA GLU A 261 -18.92 -25.12 23.94
C GLU A 261 -18.67 -23.77 23.23
N GLU A 262 -17.63 -23.67 22.39
CA GLU A 262 -17.32 -22.45 21.63
C GLU A 262 -18.41 -22.13 20.59
N LYS A 263 -19.11 -23.14 20.05
CA LYS A 263 -20.22 -22.96 19.11
C LYS A 263 -21.47 -22.44 19.81
N GLU A 264 -21.76 -22.92 21.02
CA GLU A 264 -22.89 -22.46 21.82
C GLU A 264 -22.73 -20.99 22.23
N GLU A 265 -21.53 -20.58 22.69
CA GLU A 265 -21.22 -19.18 23.00
C GLU A 265 -21.24 -18.25 21.77
N ALA A 266 -20.86 -18.76 20.59
CA ALA A 266 -20.95 -18.01 19.34
C ALA A 266 -22.42 -17.78 18.90
N SER A 267 -23.31 -18.73 19.22
CA SER A 267 -24.74 -18.62 18.90
C SER A 267 -25.48 -17.64 19.83
N SER A 268 -25.12 -17.60 21.12
CA SER A 268 -25.75 -16.72 22.11
C SER A 268 -25.32 -15.25 22.01
N SER A 269 -24.11 -14.98 21.50
CA SER A 269 -23.57 -13.62 21.29
C SER A 269 -24.01 -12.96 19.98
N SER A 270 -24.75 -13.69 19.14
CA SER A 270 -25.28 -13.21 17.84
C SER A 270 -26.77 -12.84 17.90
N ALA A 271 -27.41 -12.99 19.07
CA ALA A 271 -28.79 -12.60 19.36
C ALA A 271 -28.87 -11.22 20.05
#